data_AF-A0A9E4SYL7-F1
#
_entry.id   AF-A0A9E4SYL7-F1
#
_cell.length_a   1.000
_cell.length_b   1.000
_cell.length_c   1.000
_cell.angle_alpha   90.00
_cell.angle_beta   90.00
_cell.angle_gamma   90.00
#
_symmetry.space_group_name_H-M   'P 1'
#
loop_
_entity.id
_entity.type
_entity.pdbx_description
1 polymer ?
#
loop_
_entity_poly.entity_id
_entity_poly.type
_entity_poly.pdbx_seq_one_letter_code
_entity_poly.pdbx_strand_id
1 'polypeptide(L)'
;MKSRRDNRNKIKIALASGSPRRREIIKALDVYVDVIGSKGDEPSPDAGEPPLVYARRVAEGKARRASPSEGHAIIIGADTSVVLDGAILGKP
;
A
#
# COMPACT_ATOMS: atom_id res chain seq x y z
N MET A 1 -3.60 -29.28 21.79
CA MET A 1 -4.47 -29.25 20.60
C MET A 1 -3.68 -28.71 19.41
N LYS A 2 -2.93 -29.58 18.71
CA LYS A 2 -2.30 -29.26 17.43
C LYS A 2 -3.31 -29.54 16.32
N SER A 3 -3.38 -28.65 15.33
CA SER A 3 -3.76 -28.89 13.93
C SER A 3 -4.85 -27.94 13.40
N ARG A 4 -4.39 -26.77 12.92
CA ARG A 4 -4.91 -26.10 11.71
C ARG A 4 -3.76 -25.45 10.93
N ARG A 5 -2.60 -26.12 10.89
CA ARG A 5 -1.68 -25.95 9.76
C ARG A 5 -2.25 -26.84 8.68
N ASP A 6 -3.13 -26.27 7.84
CA ASP A 6 -3.40 -26.89 6.56
C ASP A 6 -2.83 -26.02 5.44
N ASN A 7 -2.16 -26.71 4.55
CA ASN A 7 -1.00 -26.28 3.81
C ASN A 7 -1.44 -25.83 2.41
N ARG A 8 -2.19 -24.72 2.33
CA ARG A 8 -2.41 -24.04 1.04
C ARG A 8 -1.40 -22.93 0.95
N ASN A 9 -0.36 -23.10 0.11
CA ASN A 9 0.49 -22.04 -0.46
C ASN A 9 0.19 -20.65 0.14
N LYS A 10 0.69 -20.36 1.36
CA LYS A 10 0.35 -19.12 2.06
C LYS A 10 1.05 -17.99 1.32
N ILE A 11 0.38 -17.44 0.32
CA ILE A 11 0.85 -16.23 -0.36
C ILE A 11 1.04 -15.19 0.72
N LYS A 12 2.30 -14.80 0.96
CA LYS A 12 2.60 -13.75 1.91
C LYS A 12 1.97 -12.46 1.39
N ILE A 13 1.26 -11.73 2.23
CA ILE A 13 0.66 -10.44 1.87
C ILE A 13 1.41 -9.38 2.68
N ALA A 14 1.88 -8.33 2.01
CA ALA A 14 2.54 -7.21 2.66
C ALA A 14 1.91 -5.86 2.31
N LEU A 15 1.66 -5.02 3.31
CA LEU A 15 1.21 -3.64 3.15
C LEU A 15 2.40 -2.69 3.09
N ALA A 16 2.63 -2.07 1.93
CA ALA A 16 3.68 -1.07 1.69
C ALA A 16 3.22 0.33 2.12
N SER A 17 2.95 0.51 3.42
CA SER A 17 2.46 1.79 3.94
C SER A 17 2.98 2.11 5.33
N GLY A 18 3.46 3.35 5.52
CA GLY A 18 3.76 3.91 6.83
C GLY A 18 2.54 4.50 7.57
N SER A 19 1.34 4.49 6.97
CA SER A 19 0.16 5.14 7.55
C SER A 19 -0.47 4.32 8.68
N PRO A 20 -0.63 4.87 9.91
CA PRO A 20 -1.31 4.18 11.01
C PRO A 20 -2.75 3.78 10.66
N ARG A 21 -3.50 4.68 10.02
CA ARG A 21 -4.89 4.44 9.59
C ARG A 21 -5.02 3.25 8.63
N ARG A 22 -4.12 3.10 7.66
CA ARG A 22 -4.15 1.94 6.74
C ARG A 22 -3.80 0.63 7.46
N ARG A 23 -2.96 0.71 8.48
CA ARG A 23 -2.63 -0.42 9.35
C ARG A 23 -3.83 -0.89 10.17
N GLU A 24 -4.65 0.04 10.65
CA GLU A 24 -5.90 -0.27 11.35
C GLU A 24 -6.91 -0.93 10.42
N ILE A 25 -7.10 -0.39 9.21
CA ILE A 25 -7.99 -0.96 8.19
C ILE A 25 -7.57 -2.39 7.84
N ILE A 26 -6.28 -2.63 7.59
CA ILE A 26 -5.83 -3.98 7.20
C ILE A 26 -5.93 -4.99 8.35
N LYS A 27 -5.75 -4.55 9.60
CA LYS A 27 -5.93 -5.39 10.79
C LYS A 27 -7.38 -5.83 11.00
N ALA A 28 -8.34 -5.08 10.47
CA ALA A 28 -9.75 -5.47 10.50
C ALA A 28 -10.07 -6.61 9.53
N LEU A 29 -9.17 -6.92 8.59
CA LEU A 29 -9.29 -8.09 7.73
C LEU A 29 -8.82 -9.33 8.51
N ASP A 30 -9.58 -10.43 8.43
CA ASP A 30 -9.22 -11.72 9.05
C ASP A 30 -8.13 -12.47 8.26
N VAL A 31 -7.08 -11.75 7.87
CA VAL A 31 -5.92 -12.27 7.12
C VAL A 31 -4.62 -11.71 7.71
N TYR A 32 -3.58 -12.53 7.68
CA TYR A 32 -2.25 -12.11 8.13
C TYR A 32 -1.59 -11.23 7.05
N VAL A 33 -1.31 -9.97 7.39
CA VAL A 33 -0.61 -9.01 6.51
C VAL A 33 0.61 -8.44 7.23
N ASP A 34 1.78 -8.62 6.64
CA ASP A 34 3.01 -7.99 7.12
C ASP A 34 3.02 -6.50 6.73
N VAL A 35 3.34 -5.61 7.65
CA VAL A 35 3.37 -4.18 7.34
C VAL A 35 4.80 -3.75 7.15
N ILE A 36 5.13 -3.38 5.92
CA ILE A 36 6.45 -2.91 5.51
C ILE A 36 6.37 -1.40 5.28
N GLY A 37 7.32 -0.66 5.85
CA GLY A 37 7.35 0.80 5.68
C GLY A 37 7.48 1.17 4.20
N SER A 38 6.76 2.20 3.75
CA SER A 38 6.98 2.75 2.40
C SER A 38 8.29 3.53 2.40
N LYS A 39 9.28 3.06 1.64
CA LYS A 39 10.54 3.79 1.42
C LYS A 39 10.40 4.73 0.21
N GLY A 40 11.01 5.90 0.32
CA GLY A 40 11.15 6.89 -0.76
C GLY A 40 10.07 7.97 -0.75
N ASP A 41 10.44 9.13 -1.31
CA ASP A 41 9.60 10.31 -1.40
C ASP A 41 8.37 10.08 -2.28
N GLU A 42 7.34 10.88 -2.01
CA GLU A 42 6.15 10.93 -2.84
C GLU A 42 6.45 11.81 -4.06
N PRO A 43 6.35 11.29 -5.29
CA PRO A 43 6.62 12.11 -6.47
C PRO A 43 5.54 13.19 -6.61
N SER A 44 5.89 14.34 -7.16
CA SER A 44 4.89 15.34 -7.55
C SER A 44 4.00 14.81 -8.69
N PRO A 45 2.78 15.35 -8.86
CA PRO A 45 1.97 15.11 -10.05
C PRO A 45 2.69 15.58 -11.31
N ASP A 46 2.55 14.82 -12.40
CA ASP A 46 3.04 15.25 -13.70
C ASP A 46 2.16 16.38 -14.27
N ALA A 47 2.67 17.15 -15.23
CA ALA A 47 1.92 18.26 -15.81
C ALA A 47 0.62 17.76 -16.47
N GLY A 48 -0.52 18.27 -16.00
CA GLY A 48 -1.85 17.87 -16.49
C GLY A 48 -2.27 16.45 -16.09
N GLU A 49 -1.55 15.80 -15.18
CA GLU A 49 -1.90 14.47 -14.69
C GLU A 49 -3.24 14.51 -13.93
N PRO A 50 -4.25 13.72 -14.33
CA PRO A 50 -5.51 13.67 -13.59
C PRO A 50 -5.29 13.12 -12.17
N PRO A 51 -5.99 13.63 -11.14
CA PRO A 51 -5.77 13.20 -9.75
C PRO A 51 -5.89 11.69 -9.50
N LEU A 52 -6.81 11.02 -10.20
CA LEU A 52 -6.96 9.57 -10.12
C LEU A 52 -5.73 8.83 -10.68
N VAL A 53 -5.15 9.33 -11.77
CA VAL A 53 -3.95 8.76 -12.41
C VAL A 53 -2.76 8.92 -11.48
N TYR A 54 -2.60 10.11 -10.89
CA TYR A 54 -1.60 10.40 -9.88
C TYR A 54 -1.69 9.43 -8.70
N ALA A 55 -2.85 9.34 -8.03
CA ALA A 55 -3.02 8.48 -6.87
C ALA A 55 -2.70 7.01 -7.18
N ARG A 56 -3.13 6.51 -8.35
CA ARG A 56 -2.80 5.16 -8.81
C ARG A 56 -1.29 4.98 -9.01
N ARG A 57 -0.62 5.91 -9.71
CA ARG A 57 0.83 5.86 -9.97
C ARG A 57 1.62 5.86 -8.66
N VAL A 58 1.23 6.69 -7.69
CA VAL A 58 1.86 6.73 -6.37
C VAL A 58 1.63 5.43 -5.59
N ALA A 59 0.41 4.89 -5.60
CA ALA A 59 0.10 3.61 -4.95
C ALA A 59 0.92 2.46 -5.53
N GLU A 60 1.01 2.37 -6.86
CA GLU A 60 1.85 1.39 -7.56
C GLU A 60 3.33 1.57 -7.23
N GLY A 61 3.82 2.81 -7.23
CA GLY A 61 5.20 3.12 -6.85
C GLY A 61 5.55 2.66 -5.44
N LYS A 62 4.63 2.83 -4.48
CA LYS A 62 4.79 2.33 -3.11
C LYS A 62 4.91 0.80 -3.07
N ALA A 63 4.07 0.10 -3.83
CA ALA A 63 4.14 -1.36 -3.93
C ALA A 63 5.43 -1.84 -4.60
N ARG A 64 5.85 -1.20 -5.70
CA ARG A 64 7.05 -1.57 -6.46
C ARG A 64 8.36 -1.34 -5.70
N ARG A 65 8.42 -0.30 -4.85
CA ARG A 65 9.59 -0.02 -4.01
C ARG A 65 9.66 -0.89 -2.75
N ALA A 66 8.59 -1.61 -2.45
CA ALA A 66 8.55 -2.47 -1.28
C ALA A 66 9.46 -3.68 -1.52
N SER A 67 10.33 -3.95 -0.56
CA SER A 67 11.25 -5.08 -0.58
C SER A 67 10.94 -5.97 0.61
N PRO A 68 10.03 -6.96 0.48
CA PRO A 68 9.77 -7.93 1.54
C PRO A 68 11.02 -8.77 1.79
N SER A 69 11.28 -9.11 3.05
CA SER A 69 12.51 -9.80 3.45
C SER A 69 12.67 -11.22 2.90
N GLU A 70 11.59 -11.87 2.44
CA GLU A 70 11.63 -13.26 1.98
C GLU A 70 10.56 -13.63 0.96
N GLY A 71 10.99 -14.14 -0.21
CA GLY A 71 10.16 -14.87 -1.17
C GLY A 71 9.16 -14.04 -1.96
N HIS A 72 8.29 -14.73 -2.71
CA HIS A 72 7.19 -14.10 -3.45
C HIS A 72 6.06 -13.69 -2.48
N ALA A 73 5.63 -12.43 -2.57
CA ALA A 73 4.54 -11.87 -1.78
C ALA A 73 3.61 -11.01 -2.65
N ILE A 74 2.32 -10.96 -2.30
CA ILE A 74 1.40 -9.93 -2.78
C ILE A 74 1.71 -8.65 -2.03
N ILE A 75 2.03 -7.58 -2.76
CA ILE A 75 2.29 -6.27 -2.16
C ILE A 75 1.07 -5.37 -2.38
N ILE A 76 0.56 -4.82 -1.29
CA ILE A 76 -0.53 -3.85 -1.28
C ILE A 76 0.09 -2.46 -1.16
N GLY A 77 0.01 -1.69 -2.24
CA GLY A 77 0.28 -0.26 -2.26
C GLY A 77 -1.03 0.53 -2.20
N ALA A 78 -1.02 1.67 -1.53
CA ALA A 78 -2.18 2.54 -1.42
C ALA A 78 -1.77 4.00 -1.35
N ASP A 79 -2.57 4.84 -2.00
CA ASP A 79 -2.46 6.28 -1.96
C ASP A 79 -3.83 6.94 -1.79
N THR A 80 -3.85 8.20 -1.36
CA THR A 80 -5.08 8.96 -1.16
C THR A 80 -4.75 10.43 -1.39
N SER A 81 -5.42 11.03 -2.36
CA SER A 81 -5.31 12.46 -2.67
C SER A 81 -6.61 13.16 -2.30
N VAL A 82 -6.52 14.37 -1.74
CA VAL A 82 -7.67 15.25 -1.56
C VAL A 82 -7.75 16.14 -2.79
N VAL A 83 -8.93 16.30 -3.37
CA VAL A 83 -9.12 17.06 -4.61
C VAL A 83 -10.22 18.09 -4.42
N LEU A 84 -9.95 19.33 -4.82
CA LEU A 84 -10.91 20.43 -4.85
C LEU A 84 -10.82 21.10 -6.23
N ASP A 85 -11.95 21.23 -6.92
CA ASP A 85 -12.05 21.83 -8.25
C ASP A 85 -11.02 21.28 -9.27
N GLY A 86 -10.72 19.98 -9.17
CA GLY A 86 -9.76 19.28 -10.04
C GLY A 86 -8.29 19.40 -9.61
N ALA A 87 -7.97 20.22 -8.61
CA ALA A 87 -6.62 20.37 -8.08
C ALA A 87 -6.38 19.45 -6.87
N ILE A 88 -5.21 18.79 -6.84
CA ILE A 88 -4.77 18.00 -5.69
C ILE A 88 -4.33 18.96 -4.58
N LEU A 89 -4.91 18.80 -3.39
CA LEU A 89 -4.48 19.49 -2.19
C LEU A 89 -3.40 18.67 -1.47
N GLY A 90 -2.25 19.31 -1.23
CA GLY A 90 -1.15 18.73 -0.47
C GLY A 90 -1.46 18.55 1.02
N LYS A 91 -0.48 18.07 1.78
CA LYS A 91 -0.54 18.10 3.24
C LYS A 91 -0.53 19.56 3.72
N PRO A 92 -1.27 19.90 4.80
CA PRO A 92 -1.16 21.21 5.43
C PRO A 92 0.27 21.48 5.94
#